data_AF-A0A4U1CRA6-F1
#
_entry.id   AF-A0A4U1CRA6-F1
#
_cell.length_a   1.000
_cell.length_b   1.000
_cell.length_c   1.000
_cell.angle_alpha   90.00
_cell.angle_beta   90.00
_cell.angle_gamma   90.00
#
_symmetry.space_group_name_H-M   'P 1'
#
loop_
_entity.id
_entity.type
_entity.pdbx_description
1 polymer ?
#
loop_
_entity_poly.entity_id
_entity_poly.type
_entity_poly.pdbx_seq_one_letter_code
_entity_poly.pdbx_strand_id
1 'polypeptide(L)'
;MRKISILLLILIVFLQSCGLNEREKKIKAQQAEIVKKEQQLILWGQRLKMKEQQLEYTKQSLDSAKKQIDFVGVKKPLIIGKWAVKMSCIETTCEGSALGDTKTEQWNFSYNGNTIVVKAYSGKVLTRIYVGTYKDHLLHIIDEQQNSGVMISAMLKISNNRMDGKREIVQKDCKIVYSLTAEKLK
;
A
#
# COMPACT_ATOMS: atom_id res chain seq x y z
N MET A 1 14.14 85.18 -22.72
CA MET A 1 14.71 84.06 -21.92
C MET A 1 13.68 83.32 -21.05
N ARG A 2 12.77 84.00 -20.35
CA ARG A 2 11.75 83.38 -19.45
C ARG A 2 10.76 82.42 -20.13
N LYS A 3 10.34 82.68 -21.38
CA LYS A 3 9.37 81.83 -22.14
C LYS A 3 9.98 80.52 -22.66
N ILE A 4 11.28 80.50 -22.98
CA ILE A 4 12.00 79.31 -23.46
C ILE A 4 12.21 78.31 -22.31
N SER A 5 12.49 78.82 -21.11
CA SER A 5 12.61 77.99 -19.90
C SER A 5 11.30 77.28 -19.52
N ILE A 6 10.15 77.93 -19.72
CA ILE A 6 8.83 77.33 -19.48
C ILE A 6 8.53 76.22 -20.51
N LEU A 7 8.87 76.44 -21.78
CA LEU A 7 8.68 75.45 -22.84
C LEU A 7 9.54 74.19 -22.61
N LEU A 8 10.77 74.37 -22.12
CA LEU A 8 11.69 73.27 -21.79
C LEU A 8 11.19 72.47 -20.58
N LEU A 9 10.61 73.14 -19.58
CA LEU A 9 10.04 72.50 -18.39
C LEU A 9 8.84 71.62 -18.76
N ILE A 10 7.98 72.10 -19.66
CA ILE A 10 6.82 71.35 -20.16
C ILE A 10 7.27 70.09 -20.91
N LEU A 11 8.33 70.18 -21.73
CA LEU A 11 8.87 69.04 -22.47
C LEU A 11 9.41 67.93 -21.54
N ILE A 12 10.02 68.29 -20.41
CA ILE A 12 10.53 67.33 -19.42
C ILE A 12 9.39 66.59 -18.70
N VAL A 13 8.26 67.26 -18.43
CA VAL A 13 7.09 66.63 -17.79
C VAL A 13 6.42 65.61 -18.74
N PHE A 14 6.36 65.90 -20.04
CA PHE A 14 5.81 64.96 -21.02
C PHE A 14 6.67 63.71 -21.23
N LEU A 15 7.99 63.81 -21.03
CA LEU A 15 8.90 62.67 -21.14
C LEU A 15 8.77 61.66 -19.97
N GLN A 16 8.22 62.05 -18.83
CA GLN A 16 8.00 61.14 -17.69
C GLN A 16 6.75 60.24 -17.82
N SER A 17 5.86 60.53 -18.78
CA SER A 17 4.65 59.73 -19.04
C SER A 17 4.91 58.51 -19.93
N CYS A 18 6.07 58.47 -20.61
CA CYS A 18 6.47 57.42 -21.55
C CYS A 18 7.07 56.21 -20.79
N GLY A 19 6.24 55.50 -20.03
CA GLY A 19 6.69 54.33 -19.25
C GLY A 19 5.66 53.81 -18.24
N LEU A 20 4.62 54.59 -17.96
CA LEU A 20 3.51 54.24 -17.07
C LEU A 20 2.76 52.98 -17.52
N ASN A 21 2.51 52.84 -18.83
CA ASN A 21 1.76 51.71 -19.40
C ASN A 21 2.49 50.36 -19.22
N GLU A 22 3.81 50.32 -19.36
CA GLU A 22 4.58 49.09 -19.12
C GLU A 22 4.61 48.72 -17.64
N ARG A 23 4.69 49.72 -16.75
CA ARG A 23 4.68 49.51 -15.30
C ARG A 23 3.32 48.99 -14.84
N GLU A 24 2.22 49.54 -15.36
CA GLU A 24 0.87 49.03 -15.10
C GLU A 24 0.68 47.60 -15.62
N LYS A 25 1.19 47.28 -16.82
CA LYS A 25 1.15 45.90 -17.35
C LYS A 25 1.91 44.92 -16.46
N LYS A 26 3.11 45.30 -15.97
CA LYS A 26 3.90 44.47 -15.05
C LYS A 26 3.17 44.27 -13.71
N ILE A 27 2.58 45.32 -13.15
CA ILE A 27 1.81 45.24 -11.91
C ILE A 27 0.57 44.34 -12.08
N LYS A 28 -0.18 44.48 -13.16
CA LYS A 28 -1.35 43.62 -13.46
C LYS A 28 -0.95 42.15 -13.65
N ALA A 29 0.18 41.88 -14.32
CA ALA A 29 0.69 40.53 -14.50
C ALA A 29 1.09 39.90 -13.15
N GLN A 30 1.78 40.66 -12.29
CA GLN A 30 2.14 40.21 -10.94
C GLN A 30 0.91 39.95 -10.08
N GLN A 31 -0.10 40.83 -10.10
CA GLN A 31 -1.36 40.64 -9.38
C GLN A 31 -2.08 39.37 -9.86
N ALA A 32 -2.16 39.13 -11.17
CA ALA A 32 -2.77 37.91 -11.70
C ALA A 32 -2.02 36.64 -11.30
N GLU A 33 -0.69 36.69 -11.20
CA GLU A 33 0.13 35.58 -10.71
C GLU A 33 -0.08 35.32 -9.21
N ILE A 34 -0.15 36.38 -8.40
CA ILE A 34 -0.40 36.27 -6.95
C ILE A 34 -1.78 35.64 -6.70
N VAL A 35 -2.82 36.11 -7.39
CA VAL A 35 -4.18 35.55 -7.25
C VAL A 35 -4.21 34.06 -7.61
N LYS A 36 -3.48 33.63 -8.65
CA LYS A 36 -3.37 32.20 -9.00
C LYS A 36 -2.67 31.40 -7.90
N LYS A 37 -1.59 31.93 -7.32
CA LYS A 37 -0.87 31.28 -6.20
C LYS A 37 -1.75 31.19 -4.96
N GLU A 38 -2.50 32.23 -4.63
CA GLU A 38 -3.43 32.23 -3.50
C GLU A 38 -4.53 31.18 -3.67
N GLN A 39 -5.13 31.08 -4.87
CA GLN A 39 -6.10 30.03 -5.18
C GLN A 39 -5.51 28.63 -5.04
N GLN A 40 -4.28 28.42 -5.52
CA GLN A 40 -3.59 27.14 -5.37
C GLN A 40 -3.32 26.81 -3.89
N LEU A 41 -2.90 27.79 -3.09
CA LEU A 41 -2.65 27.61 -1.65
C LEU A 41 -3.94 27.26 -0.90
N ILE A 42 -5.07 27.88 -1.24
CA ILE A 42 -6.38 27.56 -0.65
C ILE A 42 -6.77 26.11 -0.96
N LEU A 43 -6.65 25.68 -2.22
CA LEU A 43 -6.95 24.30 -2.63
C LEU A 43 -6.03 23.29 -1.95
N TRP A 44 -4.74 23.62 -1.80
CA TRP A 44 -3.78 22.80 -1.07
C TRP A 44 -4.11 22.71 0.41
N GLY A 45 -4.47 23.82 1.05
CA GLY A 45 -4.89 23.86 2.46
C GLY A 45 -6.13 23.01 2.71
N GLN A 46 -7.13 23.07 1.83
CA GLN A 46 -8.32 22.21 1.91
C GLN A 46 -7.96 20.73 1.77
N ARG A 47 -7.11 20.37 0.79
CA ARG A 47 -6.64 19.00 0.60
C ARG A 47 -5.86 18.49 1.82
N LEU A 48 -5.02 19.34 2.41
CA LEU A 48 -4.26 18.98 3.60
C LEU A 48 -5.20 18.72 4.79
N LYS A 49 -6.17 19.61 5.00
CA LYS A 49 -7.17 19.47 6.07
C LYS A 49 -7.98 18.17 5.93
N MET A 50 -8.40 17.81 4.72
CA MET A 50 -9.11 16.55 4.48
C MET A 50 -8.23 15.33 4.78
N LYS A 51 -6.95 15.37 4.39
CA LYS A 51 -5.99 14.29 4.71
C LYS A 51 -5.73 14.20 6.21
N GLU A 52 -5.59 15.33 6.89
CA GLU A 52 -5.37 15.39 8.33
C GLU A 52 -6.59 14.84 9.09
N GLN A 53 -7.81 15.21 8.68
CA GLN A 53 -9.05 14.64 9.22
C GLN A 53 -9.16 13.14 8.98
N GLN A 54 -8.78 12.65 7.79
CA GLN A 54 -8.77 11.21 7.49
C GLN A 54 -7.74 10.46 8.33
N LEU A 55 -6.57 11.06 8.56
CA LEU A 55 -5.51 10.50 9.38
C LEU A 55 -5.93 10.50 10.86
N GLU A 56 -6.58 11.55 11.33
CA GLU A 56 -7.14 11.65 12.67
C GLU A 56 -8.28 10.65 12.89
N TYR A 57 -9.19 10.50 11.92
CA TYR A 57 -10.23 9.45 11.95
C TYR A 57 -9.63 8.05 11.99
N THR A 58 -8.54 7.82 11.23
CA THR A 58 -7.81 6.54 11.23
C THR A 58 -7.11 6.32 12.57
N LYS A 59 -6.52 7.36 13.18
CA LYS A 59 -5.93 7.26 14.52
C LYS A 59 -6.99 6.99 15.57
N GLN A 60 -8.11 7.70 15.55
CA GLN A 60 -9.21 7.50 16.50
C GLN A 60 -9.87 6.13 16.34
N SER A 61 -9.99 5.59 15.11
CA SER A 61 -10.48 4.23 14.90
C SER A 61 -9.47 3.18 15.40
N LEU A 62 -8.17 3.42 15.21
CA LEU A 62 -7.11 2.57 15.78
C LEU A 62 -7.05 2.65 17.30
N ASP A 63 -7.21 3.83 17.91
CA ASP A 63 -7.18 4.02 19.36
C ASP A 63 -8.47 3.52 20.03
N SER A 64 -9.62 3.65 19.37
CA SER A 64 -10.87 3.04 19.84
C SER A 64 -10.82 1.52 19.74
N ALA A 65 -10.24 0.99 18.67
CA ALA A 65 -9.93 -0.44 18.58
C ALA A 65 -8.94 -0.85 19.69
N LYS A 66 -7.91 -0.05 19.99
CA LYS A 66 -6.92 -0.33 21.04
C LYS A 66 -7.53 -0.33 22.45
N LYS A 67 -8.44 0.61 22.76
CA LYS A 67 -9.18 0.64 24.04
C LYS A 67 -10.11 -0.55 24.24
N GLN A 68 -10.58 -1.18 23.15
CA GLN A 68 -11.38 -2.42 23.23
C GLN A 68 -10.50 -3.68 23.36
N ILE A 69 -9.18 -3.56 23.18
CA ILE A 69 -8.19 -4.66 23.28
C ILE A 69 -7.46 -4.65 24.66
N ASP A 70 -7.72 -3.66 25.53
CA ASP A 70 -7.12 -3.60 26.87
C ASP A 70 -7.73 -4.58 27.90
N PHE A 71 -8.67 -5.43 27.47
CA PHE A 71 -9.05 -6.64 28.20
C PHE A 71 -8.76 -7.87 27.32
N VAL A 72 -7.86 -8.73 27.79
CA VAL A 72 -7.34 -9.97 27.19
C VAL A 72 -6.04 -9.76 26.42
N GLY A 73 -4.93 -10.08 27.07
CA GLY A 73 -3.61 -10.18 26.46
C GLY A 73 -3.57 -11.18 25.31
N VAL A 74 -3.89 -10.72 24.10
CA VAL A 74 -3.64 -11.47 22.86
C VAL A 74 -2.15 -11.38 22.57
N LYS A 75 -1.41 -12.32 23.16
CA LYS A 75 -0.06 -12.69 22.78
C LYS A 75 -0.05 -12.79 21.24
N LYS A 76 0.62 -11.85 20.55
CA LYS A 76 0.73 -11.90 19.08
C LYS A 76 1.18 -13.32 18.70
N PRO A 77 0.48 -14.02 17.80
CA PRO A 77 0.73 -15.42 17.50
C PRO A 77 2.20 -15.65 17.16
N LEU A 78 2.80 -16.71 17.70
CA LEU A 78 4.21 -17.07 17.48
C LEU A 78 4.47 -17.61 16.05
N ILE A 79 3.68 -17.19 15.07
CA ILE A 79 3.71 -17.65 13.68
C ILE A 79 4.82 -16.98 12.87
N ILE A 80 5.29 -15.83 13.34
CA ILE A 80 6.31 -15.03 12.65
C ILE A 80 7.64 -15.77 12.61
N GLY A 81 8.30 -15.66 11.45
CA GLY A 81 9.58 -16.30 11.16
C GLY A 81 9.52 -17.26 9.97
N LYS A 82 10.57 -18.07 9.86
CA LYS A 82 10.75 -19.03 8.77
C LYS A 82 10.18 -20.39 9.14
N TRP A 83 9.54 -21.03 8.17
CA TRP A 83 8.92 -22.35 8.30
C TRP A 83 9.33 -23.22 7.14
N ALA A 84 9.69 -24.48 7.42
CA ALA A 84 9.89 -25.50 6.41
C ALA A 84 8.54 -26.14 6.10
N VAL A 85 8.11 -26.04 4.85
CA VAL A 85 6.80 -26.50 4.38
C VAL A 85 7.00 -27.73 3.50
N LYS A 86 6.35 -28.83 3.87
CA LYS A 86 6.26 -30.05 3.08
C LYS A 86 4.83 -30.19 2.58
N MET A 87 4.68 -30.42 1.29
CA MET A 87 3.41 -30.60 0.63
C MET A 87 3.38 -31.96 -0.05
N SER A 88 2.24 -32.65 0.05
CA SER A 88 1.98 -33.91 -0.65
C SER A 88 0.66 -33.78 -1.42
N CYS A 89 0.68 -34.07 -2.72
CA CYS A 89 -0.53 -34.06 -3.54
C CYS A 89 -1.48 -35.17 -3.08
N ILE A 90 -2.71 -34.80 -2.72
CA ILE A 90 -3.76 -35.72 -2.24
C ILE A 90 -4.97 -35.80 -3.16
N GLU A 91 -5.13 -34.82 -4.06
CA GLU A 91 -6.20 -34.77 -5.05
C GLU A 91 -5.68 -34.00 -6.26
N THR A 92 -5.85 -34.54 -7.46
CA THR A 92 -5.51 -33.81 -8.68
C THR A 92 -6.35 -34.27 -9.86
N THR A 93 -6.75 -33.32 -10.70
CA THR A 93 -7.33 -33.53 -12.02
C THR A 93 -6.52 -32.86 -13.13
N CYS A 94 -5.38 -32.26 -12.79
CA CYS A 94 -4.53 -31.55 -13.75
C CYS A 94 -3.51 -32.51 -14.38
N GLU A 95 -3.35 -32.43 -15.69
CA GLU A 95 -2.27 -33.13 -16.38
C GLU A 95 -0.90 -32.66 -15.87
N GLY A 96 0.05 -33.60 -15.72
CA GLY A 96 1.39 -33.32 -15.21
C GLY A 96 1.50 -33.19 -13.69
N SER A 97 0.45 -33.50 -12.93
CA SER A 97 0.51 -33.71 -11.48
C SER A 97 0.02 -35.11 -11.12
N ALA A 98 0.67 -35.77 -10.18
CA ALA A 98 0.30 -37.10 -9.74
C ALA A 98 -0.01 -37.13 -8.24
N LEU A 99 -0.90 -38.06 -7.84
CA LEU A 99 -1.15 -38.33 -6.43
C LEU A 99 0.13 -38.83 -5.76
N GLY A 100 0.45 -38.28 -4.59
CA GLY A 100 1.69 -38.58 -3.87
C GLY A 100 2.88 -37.70 -4.25
N ASP A 101 2.77 -36.82 -5.26
CA ASP A 101 3.82 -35.85 -5.57
C ASP A 101 4.16 -35.01 -4.34
N THR A 102 5.45 -34.92 -4.01
CA THR A 102 5.92 -34.13 -2.87
C THR A 102 6.66 -32.88 -3.31
N LYS A 103 6.43 -31.79 -2.59
CA LYS A 103 7.11 -30.50 -2.79
C LYS A 103 7.57 -29.95 -1.46
N THR A 104 8.71 -29.30 -1.45
CA THR A 104 9.24 -28.61 -0.28
C THR A 104 9.45 -27.14 -0.59
N GLU A 105 8.99 -26.28 0.32
CA GLU A 105 9.13 -24.84 0.23
C GLU A 105 9.56 -24.29 1.60
N GLN A 106 10.14 -23.10 1.61
CA GLN A 106 10.38 -22.34 2.84
C GLN A 106 9.45 -21.14 2.85
N TRP A 107 8.62 -21.01 3.88
CA TRP A 107 7.68 -19.89 4.03
C TRP A 107 8.18 -18.94 5.11
N ASN A 108 8.23 -17.65 4.79
CA ASN A 108 8.60 -16.60 5.73
C ASN A 108 7.39 -15.73 6.06
N PHE A 109 6.94 -15.81 7.31
CA PHE A 109 5.75 -15.12 7.80
C PHE A 109 6.13 -13.78 8.43
N SER A 110 5.40 -12.74 8.04
CA SER A 110 5.56 -11.39 8.55
C SER A 110 4.19 -10.71 8.74
N TYR A 111 4.12 -9.71 9.62
CA TYR A 111 2.95 -8.85 9.75
C TYR A 111 3.13 -7.57 8.94
N ASN A 112 2.10 -7.18 8.19
CA ASN A 112 1.98 -5.86 7.59
C ASN A 112 0.67 -5.23 8.10
N GLY A 113 0.77 -4.41 9.15
CA GLY A 113 -0.42 -3.95 9.90
C GLY A 113 -1.15 -5.12 10.56
N ASN A 114 -2.42 -5.33 10.17
CA ASN A 114 -3.27 -6.42 10.66
C ASN A 114 -3.29 -7.64 9.72
N THR A 115 -2.61 -7.57 8.58
CA THR A 115 -2.56 -8.64 7.58
C THR A 115 -1.27 -9.44 7.71
N ILE A 116 -1.36 -10.74 7.46
CA ILE A 116 -0.20 -11.63 7.38
C ILE A 116 0.28 -11.69 5.95
N VAL A 117 1.58 -11.49 5.77
CA VAL A 117 2.27 -11.65 4.49
C VAL A 117 3.21 -12.84 4.59
N VAL A 118 3.08 -13.78 3.66
CA VAL A 118 3.87 -15.01 3.61
C VAL A 118 4.66 -15.04 2.31
N LYS A 119 5.99 -15.01 2.40
CA LYS A 119 6.87 -15.17 1.25
C LYS A 119 7.28 -16.64 1.12
N ALA A 120 6.89 -17.30 0.03
CA ALA A 120 7.21 -18.69 -0.23
C ALA A 120 8.41 -18.81 -1.16
N TYR A 121 9.38 -19.62 -0.77
CA TYR A 121 10.64 -19.84 -1.48
C TYR A 121 10.80 -21.30 -1.87
N SER A 122 11.27 -21.54 -3.10
CA SER A 122 11.81 -22.83 -3.53
C SER A 122 13.33 -22.70 -3.60
N GLY A 123 14.03 -23.30 -2.64
CA GLY A 123 15.46 -23.04 -2.42
C GLY A 123 15.71 -21.56 -2.11
N LYS A 124 16.41 -20.86 -3.01
CA LYS A 124 16.73 -19.42 -2.89
C LYS A 124 15.79 -18.51 -3.69
N VAL A 125 14.89 -19.07 -4.49
CA VAL A 125 14.03 -18.32 -5.40
C VAL A 125 12.68 -18.04 -4.73
N LEU A 126 12.28 -16.77 -4.68
CA LEU A 126 10.93 -16.37 -4.26
C LEU A 126 9.95 -16.83 -5.33
N THR A 127 9.04 -17.75 -4.99
CA THR A 127 8.08 -18.31 -5.94
C THR A 127 6.73 -17.63 -5.83
N ARG A 128 6.27 -17.28 -4.62
CA ARG A 128 4.96 -16.68 -4.37
C ARG A 128 4.94 -15.77 -3.14
N ILE A 129 4.00 -14.83 -3.14
CA ILE A 129 3.65 -14.02 -1.96
C ILE A 129 2.18 -14.27 -1.68
N TYR A 130 1.88 -14.66 -0.45
CA TYR A 130 0.52 -14.79 0.03
C TYR A 130 0.17 -13.65 0.98
N VAL A 131 -1.10 -13.27 0.95
CA VAL A 131 -1.71 -12.33 1.89
C VAL A 131 -2.90 -13.00 2.56
N GLY A 132 -3.11 -12.72 3.84
CA GLY A 132 -4.18 -13.37 4.56
C GLY A 132 -4.38 -12.93 5.99
N THR A 133 -5.29 -13.62 6.66
CA THR A 133 -5.69 -13.32 8.03
C THR A 133 -5.54 -14.56 8.91
N TYR A 134 -5.27 -14.33 10.18
CA TYR A 134 -5.21 -15.36 11.20
C TYR A 134 -6.24 -15.08 12.27
N LYS A 135 -7.13 -16.04 12.50
CA LYS A 135 -8.18 -15.98 13.51
C LYS A 135 -8.43 -17.38 14.04
N ASP A 136 -8.63 -17.51 15.35
CA ASP A 136 -9.03 -18.77 15.99
C ASP A 136 -8.11 -19.97 15.66
N HIS A 137 -6.79 -19.75 15.66
CA HIS A 137 -5.77 -20.76 15.30
C HIS A 137 -5.81 -21.23 13.84
N LEU A 138 -6.62 -20.59 13.00
CA LEU A 138 -6.71 -20.84 11.57
C LEU A 138 -6.10 -19.67 10.81
N LEU A 139 -5.16 -20.00 9.94
CA LEU A 139 -4.58 -19.09 8.98
C LEU A 139 -5.22 -19.36 7.62
N HIS A 140 -5.80 -18.32 7.03
CA HIS A 140 -6.30 -18.35 5.66
C HIS A 140 -5.48 -17.37 4.84
N ILE A 141 -4.81 -17.87 3.80
CA ILE A 141 -3.96 -17.08 2.91
C ILE A 141 -4.30 -17.35 1.45
N ILE A 142 -4.20 -16.29 0.64
CA ILE A 142 -4.44 -16.31 -0.80
C ILE A 142 -3.23 -15.70 -1.53
N ASP A 143 -2.94 -16.18 -2.74
CA ASP A 143 -1.87 -15.62 -3.56
C ASP A 143 -2.15 -14.15 -3.88
N GLU A 144 -1.16 -13.28 -3.67
CA GLU A 144 -1.28 -11.84 -3.90
C GLU A 144 -1.43 -11.54 -5.40
N GLN A 145 -0.75 -12.31 -6.24
CA GLN A 145 -0.80 -12.20 -7.69
C GLN A 145 -1.83 -13.18 -8.27
N GLN A 146 -3.12 -12.91 -8.03
CA GLN A 146 -4.18 -13.67 -8.68
C GLN A 146 -4.15 -13.41 -10.19
N ASN A 147 -3.59 -14.37 -10.94
CA ASN A 147 -3.68 -14.37 -12.40
C ASN A 147 -5.11 -14.73 -12.81
N SER A 148 -5.60 -14.13 -13.89
CA SER A 148 -6.94 -14.36 -14.42
C SER A 148 -7.12 -15.84 -14.82
N GLY A 149 -7.76 -16.61 -13.94
CA GLY A 149 -8.08 -18.02 -14.16
C GLY A 149 -7.30 -19.02 -13.30
N VAL A 150 -6.44 -18.58 -12.38
CA VAL A 150 -5.79 -19.44 -11.39
C VAL A 150 -5.96 -18.87 -9.99
N MET A 151 -6.69 -19.58 -9.13
CA MET A 151 -6.85 -19.25 -7.72
C MET A 151 -5.99 -20.20 -6.88
N ILE A 152 -5.13 -19.62 -6.04
CA ILE A 152 -4.28 -20.38 -5.12
C ILE A 152 -4.53 -19.88 -3.71
N SER A 153 -4.89 -20.79 -2.82
CA SER A 153 -5.15 -20.52 -1.41
C SER A 153 -4.57 -21.60 -0.52
N ALA A 154 -4.37 -21.28 0.75
CA ALA A 154 -4.05 -22.27 1.75
C ALA A 154 -4.76 -21.97 3.07
N MET A 155 -5.20 -23.04 3.73
CA MET A 155 -5.79 -23.04 5.06
C MET A 155 -4.91 -23.87 5.97
N LEU A 156 -4.43 -23.26 7.05
CA LEU A 156 -3.49 -23.89 7.99
C LEU A 156 -3.99 -23.74 9.42
N LYS A 157 -4.06 -24.85 10.14
CA LYS A 157 -4.31 -24.88 11.57
C LYS A 157 -2.98 -24.87 12.30
N ILE A 158 -2.85 -23.98 13.28
CA ILE A 158 -1.61 -23.77 14.02
C ILE A 158 -1.70 -24.47 15.36
N SER A 159 -0.71 -25.30 15.65
CA SER A 159 -0.55 -26.00 16.92
C SER A 159 0.90 -25.91 17.38
N ASN A 160 1.17 -25.03 18.34
CA ASN A 160 2.52 -24.78 18.87
C ASN A 160 3.54 -24.40 17.78
N ASN A 161 4.46 -25.31 17.45
CA ASN A 161 5.55 -25.12 16.47
C ASN A 161 5.31 -25.84 15.15
N ARG A 162 4.08 -26.32 14.92
CA ARG A 162 3.68 -27.01 13.70
C ARG A 162 2.40 -26.39 13.16
N MET A 163 2.29 -26.34 11.84
CA MET A 163 1.03 -26.04 11.17
C MET A 163 0.68 -27.20 10.25
N ASP A 164 -0.60 -27.55 10.21
CA ASP A 164 -1.11 -28.57 9.31
C ASP A 164 -2.32 -28.03 8.58
N GLY A 165 -2.50 -28.42 7.33
CA GLY A 165 -3.63 -27.94 6.55
C GLY A 165 -3.58 -28.33 5.10
N LYS A 166 -4.19 -27.51 4.25
CA LYS A 166 -4.32 -27.78 2.82
C LYS A 166 -3.98 -26.55 2.00
N ARG A 167 -3.37 -26.79 0.84
CA ARG A 167 -3.18 -25.79 -0.21
C ARG A 167 -3.97 -26.24 -1.44
N GLU A 168 -4.75 -25.33 -1.99
CA GLU A 168 -5.57 -25.59 -3.16
C GLU A 168 -5.09 -24.72 -4.33
N ILE A 169 -5.06 -25.32 -5.51
CA ILE A 169 -4.80 -24.66 -6.78
C ILE A 169 -5.99 -24.98 -7.66
N VAL A 170 -6.80 -23.97 -7.95
CA VAL A 170 -7.99 -24.09 -8.78
C VAL A 170 -7.75 -23.32 -10.07
N GLN A 171 -7.80 -24.00 -11.20
CA GLN A 171 -7.74 -23.43 -12.54
C GLN A 171 -9.12 -23.58 -13.21
N LYS A 172 -9.31 -23.03 -14.41
CA LYS A 172 -10.58 -23.16 -15.15
C LYS A 172 -11.07 -24.61 -15.27
N ASP A 173 -10.17 -25.52 -15.63
CA ASP A 173 -10.54 -26.89 -16.02
C ASP A 173 -9.93 -27.97 -15.12
N CYS A 174 -9.12 -27.58 -14.13
CA CYS A 174 -8.47 -28.55 -13.27
C CYS A 174 -8.19 -28.03 -11.85
N LYS A 175 -8.05 -28.95 -10.90
CA LYS A 175 -7.83 -28.68 -9.48
C LYS A 175 -6.70 -29.55 -8.94
N ILE A 176 -5.91 -28.98 -8.04
CA ILE A 176 -4.90 -29.71 -7.25
C ILE A 176 -5.06 -29.35 -5.78
N VAL A 177 -5.08 -30.37 -4.92
CA VAL A 177 -5.06 -30.20 -3.46
C VAL A 177 -3.83 -30.86 -2.91
N TYR A 178 -3.06 -30.09 -2.14
CA TYR A 178 -1.94 -30.57 -1.37
C TYR A 178 -2.32 -30.63 0.11
N SER A 179 -1.99 -31.74 0.76
CA SER A 179 -1.83 -31.78 2.22
C SER A 179 -0.52 -31.08 2.58
N LEU A 180 -0.57 -30.18 3.56
CA LEU A 180 0.55 -29.33 3.92
C LEU A 180 0.89 -29.50 5.41
N THR A 181 2.17 -29.71 5.69
CA THR A 181 2.73 -29.65 7.04
C THR A 181 3.87 -28.64 7.05
N ALA A 182 3.84 -27.71 8.00
CA ALA A 182 4.85 -26.69 8.20
C ALA A 182 5.47 -26.82 9.59
N GLU A 183 6.80 -26.78 9.66
CA GLU A 183 7.55 -26.82 10.91
C GLU A 183 8.38 -25.56 11.05
N LYS A 184 8.36 -24.96 12.26
CA LYS A 184 9.10 -23.72 12.50
C LYS A 184 10.60 -23.99 12.47
N LEU A 185 11.32 -23.21 11.66
CA LEU A 185 12.78 -23.23 11.64
C LEU A 185 13.29 -22.46 12.86
N LYS A 186 14.25 -23.06 13.57
CA LYS A 186 14.92 -22.45 14.73
C LYS A 186 15.79 -21.26 14.30
#